data_AF-A0A1F4CHS2-F1
#
_entry.id   AF-A0A1F4CHS2-F1
#
_cell.length_a   1.000
_cell.length_b   1.000
_cell.length_c   1.000
_cell.angle_alpha   90.00
_cell.angle_beta   90.00
_cell.angle_gamma   90.00
#
_symmetry.space_group_name_H-M   'P 1'
#
loop_
_entity.id
_entity.type
_entity.pdbx_description
1 polymer ?
#
loop_
_entity_poly.entity_id
_entity_poly.type
_entity_poly.pdbx_seq_one_letter_code
_entity_poly.pdbx_strand_id
1 'polypeptide(L)'
;MLLAALTAATFAITAAAYHTGAGPDAKPGAQPMDCAKAKDKARCESLNKDIQACKGKVGDEWRECMHRPAPAVKVPPPKPRDCANARNKERCEAYNAALEACKDKDTRVEHRKCMAGQLPAPTPKKS
;
A
#
# COMPACT_ATOMS: atom_id res chain seq x y z
N MET A 1 31.76 31.34 -49.49
CA MET A 1 32.30 30.74 -48.24
C MET A 1 31.43 31.28 -47.11
N LEU A 2 30.65 30.57 -46.30
CA LEU A 2 30.36 29.15 -46.08
C LEU A 2 29.11 29.14 -45.16
N LEU A 3 28.22 28.16 -45.33
CA LEU A 3 26.96 27.99 -44.58
C LEU A 3 27.17 27.66 -43.09
N ALA A 4 26.24 28.06 -42.22
CA ALA A 4 25.93 27.37 -40.95
C ALA A 4 24.52 27.77 -40.48
N ALA A 5 23.46 27.16 -41.03
CA ALA A 5 22.82 25.94 -40.53
C ALA A 5 22.10 26.13 -39.18
N LEU A 6 20.84 26.55 -39.27
CA LEU A 6 19.83 26.44 -38.21
C LEU A 6 19.51 24.96 -37.98
N THR A 7 19.94 24.38 -36.85
CA THR A 7 19.43 23.08 -36.39
C THR A 7 18.42 23.31 -35.27
N ALA A 8 17.16 23.52 -35.66
CA ALA A 8 16.04 23.30 -34.76
C ALA A 8 15.99 21.79 -34.48
N ALA A 9 16.48 21.39 -33.31
CA ALA A 9 16.37 20.02 -32.83
C ALA A 9 14.90 19.73 -32.49
N THR A 10 14.14 19.30 -33.50
CA THR A 10 12.86 18.63 -33.28
C THR A 10 13.15 17.32 -32.57
N PHE A 11 12.98 17.31 -31.24
CA PHE A 11 12.85 16.08 -30.49
C PHE A 11 11.57 15.39 -30.95
N ALA A 12 11.69 14.53 -31.95
CA ALA A 12 10.70 13.53 -32.28
C ALA A 12 10.66 12.55 -31.10
N ILE A 13 9.72 12.77 -30.19
CA ILE A 13 9.41 11.81 -29.14
C ILE A 13 8.78 10.60 -29.84
N THR A 14 9.60 9.61 -30.11
CA THR A 14 9.17 8.26 -30.46
C THR A 14 8.18 7.79 -29.40
N ALA A 15 6.91 7.67 -29.81
CA ALA A 15 5.85 7.02 -29.05
C ALA A 15 6.15 5.52 -28.93
N ALA A 16 7.06 5.17 -28.04
CA ALA A 16 7.24 3.80 -27.59
C ALA A 16 6.15 3.51 -26.55
N ALA A 17 5.07 2.90 -27.02
CA ALA A 17 4.18 1.98 -26.30
C ALA A 17 4.10 2.19 -24.78
N TYR A 18 3.50 3.29 -24.34
CA TYR A 18 2.85 3.32 -23.04
C TYR A 18 1.61 2.44 -23.13
N HIS A 19 1.55 1.49 -22.21
CA HIS A 19 0.52 0.50 -21.98
C HIS A 19 -0.87 1.02 -22.36
N THR A 20 -1.62 0.23 -23.11
CA THR A 20 -3.06 0.40 -23.29
C THR A 20 -3.74 0.28 -21.92
N GLY A 21 -3.74 1.38 -21.18
CA GLY A 21 -4.49 1.63 -19.97
C GLY A 21 -5.31 2.88 -20.22
N ALA A 22 -6.63 2.73 -20.21
CA ALA A 22 -7.61 3.75 -20.50
C ALA A 22 -7.33 5.10 -19.81
N GLY A 23 -7.27 6.18 -20.60
CA GLY A 23 -7.65 7.55 -20.23
C GLY A 23 -6.83 8.29 -19.14
N PRO A 24 -6.70 9.64 -19.22
CA PRO A 24 -6.00 10.44 -18.21
C PRO A 24 -6.60 10.45 -16.79
N ASP A 25 -7.81 9.90 -16.58
CA ASP A 25 -8.55 10.06 -15.32
C ASP A 25 -8.71 8.78 -14.49
N ALA A 26 -8.20 7.64 -14.95
CA ALA A 26 -8.35 6.37 -14.24
C ALA A 26 -7.29 6.20 -13.13
N LYS A 27 -7.49 6.86 -11.98
CA LYS A 27 -6.72 6.51 -10.77
C LYS A 27 -6.94 5.03 -10.41
N PRO A 28 -5.87 4.28 -10.07
CA PRO A 28 -6.02 2.90 -9.59
C PRO A 28 -6.99 2.86 -8.40
N GLY A 29 -8.12 2.17 -8.56
CA GLY A 29 -9.12 1.94 -7.49
C GLY A 29 -10.49 2.59 -7.67
N ALA A 30 -10.70 3.49 -8.65
CA ALA A 30 -12.02 4.07 -8.90
C ALA A 30 -13.00 3.12 -9.62
N GLN A 31 -12.51 1.98 -10.11
CA GLN A 31 -13.27 0.99 -10.86
C GLN A 31 -13.07 -0.41 -10.27
N PRO A 32 -14.09 -1.30 -10.34
CA PRO A 32 -13.96 -2.67 -9.87
C PRO A 32 -12.82 -3.42 -10.54
N MET A 33 -12.16 -4.29 -9.79
CA MET A 33 -11.02 -5.09 -10.25
C MET A 33 -11.45 -6.49 -10.70
N ASP A 34 -10.67 -7.12 -11.59
CA ASP A 34 -10.84 -8.54 -11.89
C ASP A 34 -10.30 -9.41 -10.74
N CYS A 35 -11.21 -10.14 -10.09
CA CYS A 35 -10.88 -11.03 -8.97
C CYS A 35 -10.51 -12.47 -9.41
N ALA A 36 -10.49 -12.77 -10.72
CA ALA A 36 -10.22 -14.12 -11.23
C ALA A 36 -8.86 -14.67 -10.76
N LYS A 37 -7.84 -13.81 -10.66
CA LYS A 37 -6.48 -14.18 -10.23
C LYS A 37 -6.12 -13.73 -8.81
N ALA A 38 -7.07 -13.21 -8.03
CA ALA A 38 -6.81 -12.74 -6.68
C ALA A 38 -6.48 -13.91 -5.72
N LYS A 39 -5.41 -13.78 -4.94
CA LYS A 39 -5.03 -14.74 -3.89
C LYS A 39 -6.15 -14.91 -2.84
N ASP A 40 -6.89 -13.84 -2.59
CA ASP A 40 -8.05 -13.81 -1.70
C ASP A 40 -9.25 -13.23 -2.47
N LYS A 41 -10.03 -14.14 -3.08
CA LYS A 41 -11.19 -13.79 -3.92
C LYS A 41 -12.28 -13.09 -3.13
N ALA A 42 -12.61 -13.59 -1.95
CA ALA A 42 -13.64 -13.03 -1.08
C ALA A 42 -13.32 -11.59 -0.68
N ARG A 43 -12.06 -11.31 -0.34
CA ARG A 43 -11.61 -9.95 -0.06
C ARG A 43 -11.69 -9.05 -1.30
N CYS A 44 -11.30 -9.55 -2.47
CA CYS A 44 -11.38 -8.81 -3.72
C CYS A 44 -12.83 -8.44 -4.08
N GLU A 45 -13.75 -9.40 -4.02
CA GLU A 45 -15.17 -9.17 -4.29
C GLU A 45 -15.78 -8.19 -3.29
N SER A 46 -15.40 -8.31 -2.01
CA SER A 46 -15.85 -7.37 -0.98
C SER A 46 -15.38 -5.94 -1.24
N LEU A 47 -14.15 -5.77 -1.71
CA LEU A 47 -13.61 -4.47 -2.11
C LEU A 47 -14.33 -3.92 -3.36
N ASN A 48 -14.65 -4.77 -4.34
CA ASN A 48 -15.42 -4.35 -5.52
C ASN A 48 -16.83 -3.86 -5.16
N LYS A 49 -17.48 -4.46 -4.15
CA LYS A 49 -18.76 -3.96 -3.63
C LYS A 49 -18.63 -2.55 -3.07
N ASP A 50 -17.55 -2.26 -2.32
CA ASP A 50 -17.30 -0.91 -1.81
C ASP A 50 -17.04 0.09 -2.94
N ILE A 51 -16.21 -0.30 -3.93
CA ILE A 51 -15.93 0.55 -5.10
C ILE A 51 -17.22 0.91 -5.84
N GLN A 52 -18.13 -0.06 -6.00
CA GLN A 52 -19.44 0.19 -6.62
C GLN A 52 -20.34 1.10 -5.76
N ALA A 53 -20.34 0.92 -4.44
CA ALA A 53 -21.10 1.78 -3.52
C ALA A 53 -20.59 3.22 -3.51
N CYS A 54 -19.28 3.41 -3.69
CA CYS A 54 -18.62 4.72 -3.74
C CYS A 54 -18.51 5.32 -5.15
N LYS A 55 -19.18 4.71 -6.14
CA LYS A 55 -19.14 5.16 -7.53
C LYS A 55 -19.65 6.60 -7.66
N GLY A 56 -18.94 7.40 -8.46
CA GLY A 56 -19.30 8.81 -8.70
C GLY A 56 -18.71 9.80 -7.68
N LYS A 57 -18.16 9.31 -6.56
CA LYS A 57 -17.33 10.14 -5.67
C LYS A 57 -15.92 10.28 -6.22
N VAL A 58 -15.28 11.40 -5.95
CA VAL A 58 -13.89 11.68 -6.36
C VAL A 58 -13.10 12.29 -5.21
N GLY A 59 -11.77 12.27 -5.30
CA GLY A 59 -10.91 12.95 -4.33
C GLY A 59 -11.10 12.47 -2.88
N ASP A 60 -11.30 13.41 -1.96
CA ASP A 60 -11.49 13.14 -0.54
C ASP A 60 -12.79 12.41 -0.23
N GLU A 61 -13.88 12.74 -0.94
CA GLU A 61 -15.16 12.06 -0.75
C GLU A 61 -15.07 10.57 -1.09
N TRP A 62 -14.30 10.22 -2.13
CA TRP A 62 -14.05 8.82 -2.46
C TRP A 62 -13.20 8.14 -1.38
N ARG A 63 -12.14 8.81 -0.89
CA ARG A 63 -11.26 8.25 0.15
C ARG A 63 -12.02 7.96 1.44
N GLU A 64 -12.88 8.88 1.85
CA GLU A 64 -13.72 8.71 3.03
C GLU A 64 -14.73 7.58 2.83
N CYS A 65 -15.42 7.54 1.69
CA CYS A 65 -16.37 6.49 1.39
C CYS A 65 -15.73 5.09 1.37
N MET A 66 -14.54 4.98 0.79
CA MET A 66 -13.77 3.73 0.73
C MET A 66 -13.06 3.38 2.04
N HIS A 67 -13.10 4.26 3.04
CA HIS A 67 -12.43 4.02 4.31
C HIS A 67 -13.15 2.93 5.10
N ARG A 68 -12.85 1.67 4.79
CA ARG A 68 -13.37 0.55 5.55
C ARG A 68 -12.51 0.33 6.81
N PRO A 69 -13.12 0.30 8.01
CA PRO A 69 -12.40 -0.17 9.19
C PRO A 69 -11.88 -1.59 8.93
N ALA A 70 -10.64 -1.86 9.30
CA ALA A 70 -10.08 -3.21 9.15
C ALA A 70 -11.06 -4.20 9.81
N PRO A 71 -11.52 -5.25 9.09
CA PRO A 71 -12.48 -6.17 9.66
C PRO A 71 -11.89 -6.74 10.94
N ALA A 72 -12.74 -6.90 11.97
CA ALA A 72 -12.40 -7.46 13.28
C ALA A 72 -12.11 -8.98 13.20
N VAL A 73 -11.33 -9.38 12.20
CA VAL A 73 -10.82 -10.72 12.05
C VAL A 73 -9.82 -10.94 13.18
N LYS A 74 -10.02 -12.02 13.92
CA LYS A 74 -9.04 -12.53 14.85
C LYS A 74 -7.81 -12.94 14.06
N VAL A 75 -6.72 -12.19 14.20
CA VAL A 75 -5.46 -12.51 13.53
C VAL A 75 -4.53 -13.01 14.63
N PRO A 76 -4.07 -14.28 14.58
CA PRO A 76 -3.11 -14.74 15.57
C PRO A 76 -1.87 -13.84 15.52
N PRO A 77 -1.29 -13.50 16.70
CA PRO A 77 -0.12 -12.63 16.75
C PRO A 77 0.99 -13.19 15.86
N PRO A 78 1.73 -12.33 15.14
CA PRO A 78 2.88 -12.76 14.36
C PRO A 78 3.86 -13.54 15.24
N LYS A 79 4.40 -14.66 14.72
CA LYS A 79 5.43 -15.41 15.46
C LYS A 79 6.69 -14.55 15.64
N PRO A 80 7.38 -14.65 16.79
CA PRO A 80 8.69 -14.05 16.98
C PRO A 80 9.67 -14.46 15.88
N ARG A 81 10.57 -13.55 15.53
CA ARG A 81 11.60 -13.78 14.50
C ARG A 81 12.90 -14.25 15.14
N ASP A 82 13.66 -15.07 14.42
CA ASP A 82 15.05 -15.34 14.79
C ASP A 82 15.90 -14.07 14.56
N CYS A 83 16.51 -13.58 15.64
CA CYS A 83 17.33 -12.37 15.63
C CYS A 83 18.83 -12.65 15.47
N ALA A 84 19.26 -13.91 15.36
CA ALA A 84 20.68 -14.28 15.29
C ALA A 84 21.45 -13.54 14.18
N ASN A 85 20.80 -13.37 13.03
CA ASN A 85 21.36 -12.72 11.84
C ASN A 85 20.71 -11.35 11.53
N ALA A 86 20.00 -10.75 12.49
CA ALA A 86 19.37 -9.46 12.27
C ALA A 86 20.42 -8.34 12.16
N ARG A 87 20.28 -7.47 11.14
CA ARG A 87 21.16 -6.29 10.96
C ARG A 87 21.21 -5.38 12.19
N ASN A 88 20.13 -5.34 12.96
CA ASN A 88 20.08 -4.71 14.27
C ASN A 88 19.38 -5.70 15.22
N LYS A 89 20.17 -6.34 16.09
CA LYS A 89 19.71 -7.37 17.02
C LYS A 89 18.78 -6.78 18.08
N GLU A 90 19.17 -5.67 18.69
CA GLU A 90 18.41 -4.97 19.72
C GLU A 90 16.99 -4.60 19.25
N ARG A 91 16.86 -4.06 18.03
CA ARG A 91 15.56 -3.73 17.43
C ARG A 91 14.74 -4.98 17.13
N CYS A 92 15.37 -6.09 16.76
CA CYS A 92 14.70 -7.35 16.52
C CYS A 92 14.15 -7.93 17.84
N GLU A 93 14.97 -7.93 18.89
CA GLU A 93 14.59 -8.39 20.24
C GLU A 93 13.49 -7.51 20.83
N ALA A 94 13.59 -6.19 20.72
CA ALA A 94 12.53 -5.25 21.12
C ALA A 94 11.21 -5.52 20.36
N TYR A 95 11.28 -5.85 19.07
CA TYR A 95 10.11 -6.23 18.30
C TYR A 95 9.48 -7.54 18.81
N ASN A 96 10.29 -8.55 19.13
CA ASN A 96 9.80 -9.81 19.69
C ASN A 96 9.19 -9.62 21.08
N ALA A 97 9.80 -8.79 21.94
CA ALA A 97 9.24 -8.44 23.24
C ALA A 97 7.88 -7.73 23.11
N ALA A 98 7.75 -6.81 22.14
CA ALA A 98 6.48 -6.15 21.84
C ALA A 98 5.40 -7.14 21.36
N LEU A 99 5.77 -8.14 20.53
CA LEU A 99 4.84 -9.18 20.10
C LEU A 99 4.30 -9.98 21.29
N GLU A 100 5.17 -10.37 22.23
CA GLU A 100 4.75 -11.08 23.45
C GLU A 100 3.87 -10.21 24.35
N ALA A 101 4.19 -8.93 24.53
CA ALA A 101 3.39 -8.01 25.33
C ALA A 101 2.00 -7.72 24.71
N CYS A 102 1.87 -7.86 23.39
CA CYS A 102 0.65 -7.56 22.65
C CYS A 102 -0.12 -8.82 22.19
N LYS A 103 0.28 -10.02 22.64
CA LYS A 103 -0.30 -11.28 22.16
C LYS A 103 -1.78 -11.47 22.48
N ASP A 104 -2.25 -10.87 23.57
CA ASP A 104 -3.65 -10.94 24.02
C ASP A 104 -4.57 -9.95 23.27
N LYS A 105 -4.05 -9.25 22.25
CA LYS A 105 -4.85 -8.35 21.42
C LYS A 105 -5.43 -9.11 20.24
N ASP A 106 -6.64 -9.63 20.43
CA ASP A 106 -7.32 -10.49 19.47
C ASP A 106 -7.69 -9.79 18.16
N THR A 107 -7.93 -8.48 18.19
CA THR A 107 -8.23 -7.73 16.96
C THR A 107 -6.96 -7.15 16.35
N ARG A 108 -6.88 -7.16 15.01
CA ARG A 108 -5.77 -6.52 14.27
C ARG A 108 -5.58 -5.04 14.65
N VAL A 109 -6.67 -4.33 14.93
CA VAL A 109 -6.63 -2.90 15.29
C VAL A 109 -5.99 -2.71 16.65
N GLU A 110 -6.43 -3.45 17.67
CA GLU A 110 -5.86 -3.38 19.01
C GLU A 110 -4.41 -3.84 19.04
N HIS A 111 -4.09 -4.93 18.34
CA HIS A 111 -2.72 -5.42 18.24
C HIS A 111 -1.80 -4.35 17.61
N ARG A 112 -2.25 -3.68 16.54
CA ARG A 112 -1.48 -2.58 15.92
C ARG A 112 -1.29 -1.40 16.87
N LYS A 113 -2.34 -0.98 17.57
CA LYS A 113 -2.24 0.12 18.55
C LYS A 113 -1.26 -0.23 19.68
N CYS A 114 -1.33 -1.46 20.19
CA CYS A 114 -0.41 -1.95 21.20
C CYS A 114 1.05 -1.93 20.69
N MET A 115 1.31 -2.53 19.52
CA MET A 115 2.66 -2.57 18.94
C MET A 115 3.25 -1.17 18.68
N ALA A 116 2.42 -0.20 18.28
CA ALA A 116 2.84 1.18 18.05
C ALA A 116 3.26 1.90 19.35
N GLY A 117 2.67 1.53 20.49
CA GLY A 117 3.08 2.06 21.80
C GLY A 117 4.35 1.42 22.36
N GLN A 118 4.68 0.19 21.93
CA GLN A 118 5.83 -0.56 22.45
C GLN A 118 7.15 -0.26 21.72
N LEU A 119 7.08 0.23 20.48
CA LEU A 119 8.24 0.39 19.62
C LEU A 119 8.50 1.87 19.34
N PRO A 120 9.77 2.32 19.39
CA PRO A 120 10.08 3.69 19.01
C PRO A 120 9.70 3.94 17.55
N ALA A 121 9.16 5.13 17.28
CA ALA A 121 8.80 5.53 15.92
C ALA A 121 10.03 5.36 15.00
N PRO A 122 9.85 4.82 13.77
CA PRO A 122 10.94 4.72 12.82
C PRO A 122 11.50 6.12 12.58
N THR A 123 12.80 6.31 12.80
CA THR A 123 13.45 7.58 12.47
C THR A 123 13.31 7.82 10.96
N PRO A 124 12.92 9.03 10.54
CA PRO A 124 12.83 9.34 9.12
C PRO A 124 14.23 9.16 8.52
N LYS A 125 14.34 8.31 7.50
CA LYS A 125 15.55 8.26 6.69
C LYS A 125 15.67 9.61 6.00
N LYS A 126 16.74 10.37 6.29
CA LYS A 126 17.17 11.45 5.42
C LYS A 126 17.63 10.79 4.11
N SER A 127 16.84 10.98 3.05
CA SER A 127 17.19 10.63 1.68
C SER A 127 18.31 11.53 1.16
#